data_AF-A0A1J5BX71-F1
#
_entry.id   AF-A0A1J5BX71-F1
#
_cell.length_a   1.000
_cell.length_b   1.000
_cell.length_c   1.000
_cell.angle_alpha   90.00
_cell.angle_beta   90.00
_cell.angle_gamma   90.00
#
_symmetry.space_group_name_H-M   'P 1'
#
loop_
_entity.id
_entity.type
_entity.pdbx_description
1 polymer ?
#
loop_
_entity_poly.entity_id
_entity_poly.type
_entity_poly.pdbx_seq_one_letter_code
_entity_poly.pdbx_strand_id
1 'polypeptide(L)'
;MPDQTIFWQSSWLTINDAPVVLPPYLKNALDLGEASVIQTALQLGIQRVCIEETIGRRVARLSNLNVTGSIGVLLKAKSLGYPVSMPAAINRMHERGIWLGSDVISFALAH
;
A
#
# COMPACT_ATOMS: atom_id res chain seq x y z
N MET A 1 -2.25 17.81 11.06
CA MET A 1 -1.34 16.81 10.45
C MET A 1 -1.00 15.81 11.53
N PRO A 2 -1.14 14.50 11.32
CA PRO A 2 -0.66 13.51 12.29
C PRO A 2 0.83 13.73 12.55
N ASP A 3 1.25 13.39 13.76
CA ASP A 3 2.63 13.55 14.20
C ASP A 3 3.57 12.69 13.35
N GLN A 4 4.36 13.32 12.49
CA GLN A 4 5.32 12.62 11.63
C GLN A 4 6.52 12.06 12.41
N THR A 5 6.71 12.45 13.68
CA THR A 5 7.83 11.96 14.50
C THR A 5 7.78 10.45 14.70
N ILE A 6 6.59 9.84 14.65
CA ILE A 6 6.42 8.39 14.77
C ILE A 6 7.20 7.61 13.71
N PHE A 7 7.33 8.15 12.50
CA PHE A 7 8.08 7.50 11.42
C PHE A 7 9.58 7.51 11.72
N TRP A 8 10.11 8.65 12.16
CA TRP A 8 11.53 8.83 12.50
C TRP A 8 11.97 8.05 13.74
N GLN A 9 11.04 7.74 14.64
CA GLN A 9 11.30 6.96 15.85
C GLN A 9 11.11 5.44 15.65
N SER A 10 10.59 5.00 14.51
CA SER A 10 10.30 3.59 14.25
C SER A 10 11.54 2.79 13.88
N SER A 11 11.91 1.79 14.69
CA SER A 11 13.07 0.92 14.44
C SER A 11 12.87 -0.12 13.32
N TRP A 12 11.64 -0.31 12.87
CA TRP A 12 11.25 -1.29 11.85
C TRP A 12 11.05 -0.68 10.45
N LEU A 13 11.17 0.66 10.34
CA LEU A 13 11.12 1.38 9.08
C LEU A 13 12.53 1.74 8.61
N THR A 14 12.83 1.40 7.36
CA THR A 14 14.01 1.96 6.68
C THR A 14 13.60 3.26 6.03
N ILE A 15 14.15 4.37 6.50
CA ILE A 15 13.92 5.69 5.92
C ILE A 15 15.00 5.96 4.88
N ASN A 16 14.57 6.33 3.69
CA ASN A 16 15.48 6.74 2.62
C ASN A 16 15.43 8.26 2.50
N ASP A 17 16.55 8.91 2.82
CA ASP A 17 16.68 10.37 2.78
C ASP A 17 17.01 10.90 1.37
N ALA A 18 17.25 10.00 0.41
CA ALA A 18 17.52 10.40 -0.96
C ALA A 18 16.26 11.00 -1.62
N PRO A 19 16.36 12.18 -2.24
CA PRO A 19 15.22 12.80 -2.91
C PRO A 19 14.77 11.95 -4.11
N VAL A 20 13.46 11.75 -4.23
CA VAL A 20 12.86 11.02 -5.35
C VAL A 20 12.59 11.97 -6.50
N VAL A 21 13.29 11.79 -7.62
CA VAL A 21 13.06 12.59 -8.83
C VAL A 21 11.93 11.97 -9.63
N LEU A 22 10.76 12.62 -9.61
CA LEU A 22 9.57 12.12 -10.29
C LEU A 22 9.58 12.47 -11.80
N PRO A 23 9.45 11.49 -12.70
CA PRO A 23 9.30 11.74 -14.13
C PRO A 23 7.93 12.39 -14.43
N PRO A 24 7.81 13.20 -15.51
CA PRO A 24 6.58 13.93 -15.83
C PRO A 24 5.34 13.04 -15.96
N TYR A 25 5.47 11.82 -16.50
CA TYR A 25 4.33 10.93 -16.67
C TYR A 25 3.72 10.45 -15.34
N LEU A 26 4.52 10.29 -14.28
CA LEU A 26 3.99 9.96 -12.95
C LEU A 26 3.34 11.18 -12.31
N LYS A 27 3.98 12.36 -12.39
CA LYS A 27 3.43 13.62 -11.86
C LYS A 27 2.08 14.00 -12.48
N ASN A 28 1.90 13.69 -13.77
CA ASN A 28 0.67 14.01 -14.49
C ASN A 28 -0.46 13.01 -14.23
N ALA A 29 -0.13 11.82 -13.70
CA ALA A 29 -1.10 10.73 -13.53
C ALA A 29 -1.49 10.48 -12.06
N LEU A 30 -0.61 10.81 -11.11
CA LEU A 30 -0.72 10.43 -9.70
C LEU A 30 -0.42 11.61 -8.78
N ASP A 31 -0.87 11.50 -7.52
CA ASP A 31 -0.36 12.39 -6.48
C ASP A 31 1.12 12.13 -6.18
N LEU A 32 1.73 13.08 -5.48
CA LEU A 32 3.17 13.04 -5.17
C LEU A 32 3.55 11.81 -4.33
N GLY A 33 2.67 11.32 -3.46
CA GLY A 33 2.90 10.16 -2.62
C GLY A 33 2.96 8.87 -3.44
N GLU A 34 1.90 8.58 -4.19
CA GLU A 34 1.83 7.38 -5.04
C GLU A 34 2.93 7.37 -6.12
N ALA A 35 3.17 8.52 -6.76
CA ALA A 35 4.25 8.68 -7.73
C ALA A 35 5.62 8.35 -7.09
N SER A 36 5.84 8.80 -5.85
CA SER A 36 7.09 8.53 -5.12
C SER A 36 7.24 7.06 -4.75
N VAL A 37 6.17 6.36 -4.39
CA VAL A 37 6.19 4.92 -4.14
C VAL A 37 6.66 4.15 -5.37
N ILE A 38 6.06 4.42 -6.54
CA ILE A 38 6.40 3.75 -7.79
C ILE A 38 7.84 4.06 -8.20
N GLN A 39 8.23 5.34 -8.22
CA GLN A 39 9.57 5.74 -8.63
C GLN A 39 10.66 5.17 -7.70
N THR A 40 10.41 5.16 -6.39
CA THR A 40 11.34 4.55 -5.41
C THR A 40 11.49 3.06 -5.66
N ALA A 41 10.39 2.35 -5.91
CA ALA A 41 10.42 0.92 -6.16
C ALA A 41 11.24 0.59 -7.41
N LEU A 42 11.06 1.35 -8.49
CA LEU A 42 11.83 1.20 -9.72
C LEU A 42 13.32 1.47 -9.51
N GLN A 43 13.66 2.54 -8.77
CA GLN A 43 15.05 2.90 -8.51
C GLN A 43 15.78 1.88 -7.64
N LEU A 44 15.09 1.28 -6.67
CA LEU A 44 15.66 0.32 -5.73
C LEU A 44 15.49 -1.16 -6.18
N GLY A 45 14.88 -1.41 -7.34
CA GLY A 45 14.61 -2.77 -7.81
C GLY A 45 13.60 -3.55 -6.95
N ILE A 46 12.72 -2.84 -6.23
CA ILE A 46 11.66 -3.45 -5.41
C ILE A 46 10.53 -3.91 -6.32
N GLN A 47 10.15 -5.18 -6.20
CA GLN A 47 9.14 -5.78 -7.10
C GLN A 47 7.69 -5.61 -6.62
N ARG A 48 7.47 -5.25 -5.35
CA ARG A 48 6.13 -5.14 -4.75
C ARG A 48 5.93 -3.83 -4.03
N VAL A 49 4.84 -3.14 -4.35
CA VAL A 49 4.42 -1.88 -3.71
C VAL A 49 3.05 -2.03 -3.05
N CYS A 50 2.81 -1.23 -2.00
CA CYS A 50 1.51 -1.09 -1.36
C CYS A 50 0.86 0.20 -1.86
N ILE A 51 -0.27 0.08 -2.56
CA ILE A 51 -1.01 1.20 -3.14
C ILE A 51 -2.50 0.91 -2.98
N GLU A 52 -3.29 1.87 -2.51
CA GLU A 52 -4.72 1.68 -2.27
C GLU A 52 -5.58 2.13 -3.45
N GLU A 53 -5.24 3.24 -4.07
CA GLU A 53 -6.06 3.93 -5.06
C GLU A 53 -6.00 3.23 -6.42
N THR A 54 -7.15 3.20 -7.11
CA THR A 54 -7.30 2.45 -8.37
C THR A 54 -6.35 2.93 -9.46
N ILE A 55 -6.14 4.25 -9.57
CA ILE A 55 -5.25 4.84 -10.58
C ILE A 55 -3.80 4.46 -10.28
N GLY A 56 -3.32 4.63 -9.04
CA GLY A 56 -1.98 4.19 -8.64
C GLY A 56 -1.75 2.70 -8.86
N ARG A 57 -2.72 1.84 -8.50
CA ARG A 57 -2.65 0.39 -8.78
C ARG A 57 -2.51 0.10 -10.28
N ARG A 58 -3.17 0.86 -11.15
CA ARG A 58 -3.06 0.71 -12.61
C ARG A 58 -1.67 1.12 -13.10
N VAL A 59 -1.19 2.30 -12.67
CA VAL A 59 0.13 2.81 -13.08
C VAL A 59 1.25 1.88 -12.60
N ALA A 60 1.20 1.40 -11.37
CA ALA A 60 2.21 0.47 -10.85
C ALA A 60 2.28 -0.83 -11.65
N ARG A 61 1.13 -1.39 -12.06
CA ARG A 61 1.10 -2.58 -12.93
C ARG A 61 1.67 -2.30 -14.32
N LEU A 62 1.41 -1.13 -14.90
CA LEU A 62 2.03 -0.71 -16.17
C LEU A 62 3.55 -0.53 -16.03
N SER A 63 4.02 -0.16 -14.84
CA SER A 63 5.45 -0.15 -14.48
C SER A 63 6.00 -1.53 -14.10
N ASN A 64 5.27 -2.61 -14.36
CA ASN A 64 5.66 -4.00 -14.08
C ASN A 64 5.90 -4.30 -12.58
N LEU A 65 5.23 -3.57 -11.69
CA LEU A 65 5.26 -3.79 -10.24
C LEU A 65 4.10 -4.68 -9.80
N ASN A 66 4.37 -5.57 -8.85
CA ASN A 66 3.33 -6.29 -8.11
C ASN A 66 2.68 -5.34 -7.10
N VAL A 67 1.36 -5.38 -6.99
CA VAL A 67 0.63 -4.44 -6.14
C VAL A 67 -0.10 -5.19 -5.03
N THR A 68 0.07 -4.72 -3.80
CA THR A 68 -0.76 -5.10 -2.65
C THR A 68 -1.49 -3.87 -2.11
N GLY A 69 -2.47 -4.08 -1.24
CA GLY A 69 -3.01 -3.06 -0.34
C GLY A 69 -3.11 -3.62 1.07
N SER A 70 -3.83 -2.90 1.93
CA SER A 70 -4.06 -3.22 3.34
C SER A 70 -4.63 -4.63 3.51
N ILE A 71 -5.58 -5.03 2.67
CA ILE A 71 -6.15 -6.38 2.71
C ILE A 71 -5.08 -7.45 2.45
N GLY A 72 -4.24 -7.25 1.43
CA GLY A 72 -3.15 -8.19 1.13
C GLY A 72 -2.11 -8.26 2.26
N VAL A 73 -1.82 -7.13 2.92
CA VAL A 73 -0.93 -7.08 4.09
C VAL A 73 -1.52 -7.86 5.28
N LEU A 74 -2.81 -7.67 5.57
CA LEU A 74 -3.51 -8.38 6.66
C LEU A 74 -3.60 -9.88 6.39
N LEU A 75 -3.90 -10.28 5.15
CA LEU A 75 -3.89 -11.69 4.75
C LEU A 75 -2.49 -12.28 4.87
N LYS A 76 -1.45 -11.53 4.48
CA LYS A 76 -0.06 -12.00 4.65
C LYS A 76 0.26 -12.20 6.14
N ALA A 77 -0.12 -11.27 7.01
CA ALA A 77 0.07 -11.41 8.45
C ALA A 77 -0.68 -12.63 8.99
N LYS A 78 -1.95 -12.82 8.64
CA LYS A 78 -2.72 -14.03 9.00
C LYS A 78 -2.00 -15.32 8.56
N SER A 79 -1.50 -15.38 7.32
CA SER A 79 -0.78 -16.55 6.80
C SER A 79 0.54 -16.84 7.52
N LEU A 80 1.12 -15.84 8.18
CA LEU A 80 2.33 -15.97 8.99
C LEU A 80 2.02 -16.34 10.45
N GLY A 81 0.75 -16.58 10.80
CA GLY A 81 0.34 -16.96 12.16
C GLY A 81 0.09 -15.78 13.10
N TYR A 82 0.12 -14.54 12.63
CA TYR A 82 -0.28 -13.40 13.46
C TYR A 82 -1.79 -13.46 13.76
N PRO A 83 -2.22 -13.03 14.97
CA PRO A 83 -3.63 -13.11 15.40
C PRO A 83 -4.49 -12.03 14.71
N VAL A 84 -4.73 -12.22 13.41
CA VAL A 84 -5.53 -11.31 12.57
C VAL A 84 -6.88 -11.96 12.26
N SER A 85 -7.96 -11.30 12.67
CA SER A 85 -9.32 -11.64 12.23
C SER A 85 -9.71 -10.78 11.03
N MET A 86 -9.80 -11.39 9.85
CA MET A 86 -10.23 -10.70 8.62
C MET A 86 -11.64 -10.12 8.73
N PRO A 87 -12.66 -10.84 9.23
CA PRO A 87 -13.99 -10.26 9.43
C PRO A 87 -13.95 -9.01 10.32
N ALA A 88 -13.23 -9.07 11.45
CA ALA A 88 -13.13 -7.95 12.37
C ALA A 88 -12.36 -6.76 11.75
N ALA A 89 -11.32 -7.02 10.96
CA ALA A 89 -10.58 -5.98 10.27
C ALA A 89 -11.44 -5.28 9.20
N ILE A 90 -12.19 -6.04 8.42
CA ILE A 90 -13.11 -5.52 7.39
C ILE A 90 -14.21 -4.67 8.06
N ASN A 91 -14.82 -5.14 9.15
CA ASN A 91 -15.81 -4.35 9.89
C ASN A 91 -15.23 -3.02 10.38
N ARG A 92 -14.02 -3.02 10.97
CA ARG A 92 -13.35 -1.78 11.40
C ARG A 92 -13.03 -0.83 10.24
N MET A 93 -12.75 -1.36 9.05
CA MET A 93 -12.56 -0.54 7.85
C MET A 93 -13.88 0.17 7.50
N HIS A 94 -15.00 -0.56 7.46
CA HIS A 94 -16.32 0.01 7.19
C HIS A 94 -16.76 1.04 8.24
N GLU A 95 -16.56 0.76 9.53
CA GLU A 95 -16.85 1.70 10.64
C GLU A 95 -16.08 3.02 10.50
N ARG A 96 -14.91 2.99 9.85
CA ARG A 96 -14.07 4.16 9.57
C ARG A 96 -14.28 4.75 8.17
N GLY A 97 -15.33 4.31 7.46
CA GLY A 97 -15.70 4.84 6.15
C GLY A 97 -14.89 4.29 4.98
N ILE A 98 -14.09 3.23 5.17
CA ILE A 98 -13.37 2.55 4.10
C ILE A 98 -14.30 1.51 3.48
N TRP A 99 -14.58 1.66 2.18
CA TRP A 99 -15.41 0.73 1.42
C TRP A 99 -14.54 -0.23 0.60
N LEU A 100 -14.84 -1.52 0.70
CA LEU A 100 -14.20 -2.58 -0.06
C LEU A 100 -15.20 -3.15 -1.07
N GLY A 101 -14.72 -3.45 -2.27
CA GLY A 101 -15.54 -4.16 -3.26
C GLY A 101 -15.93 -5.56 -2.77
N SER A 102 -17.09 -6.05 -3.19
CA SER A 102 -17.61 -7.38 -2.83
C SER A 102 -16.61 -8.50 -3.12
N ASP A 103 -15.89 -8.42 -4.23
CA ASP A 103 -14.90 -9.42 -4.64
C ASP A 103 -13.70 -9.43 -3.69
N VAL A 104 -13.27 -8.26 -3.22
CA VAL A 104 -12.17 -8.11 -2.26
C VAL A 104 -12.58 -8.70 -0.91
N ILE A 105 -13.81 -8.44 -0.45
CA ILE A 105 -14.33 -9.01 0.79
C ILE A 105 -14.42 -10.53 0.68
N SER A 106 -15.01 -11.04 -0.40
CA SER A 106 -15.17 -12.48 -0.62
C SER A 106 -13.81 -13.18 -0.65
N PHE A 107 -12.84 -12.62 -1.37
CA PHE A 107 -11.47 -13.12 -1.40
C PHE A 107 -10.83 -13.11 -0.01
N ALA A 108 -10.98 -12.02 0.74
CA ALA A 108 -10.39 -11.86 2.07
C ALA A 108 -11.00 -12.78 3.14
N LEU A 109 -12.26 -13.17 2.99
CA LEU A 109 -12.92 -14.10 3.91
C LEU A 109 -12.61 -15.57 3.59
N ALA A 110 -12.24 -15.87 2.34
CA ALA A 110 -11.86 -17.21 1.90
C ALA A 110 -10.41 -17.60 2.22
N HIS A 111 -9.56 -16.63 2.60
CA HIS A 111 -8.13 -16.81 2.89
C HIS A 111 -7.80 -16.38 4.32
#